data_AF-A0A285NM56-F1
#
_entry.id   AF-A0A285NM56-F1
#
_cell.length_a   1.000
_cell.length_b   1.000
_cell.length_c   1.000
_cell.angle_alpha   90.00
_cell.angle_beta   90.00
_cell.angle_gamma   90.00
#
_symmetry.space_group_name_H-M   'P 1'
#
loop_
_entity.id
_entity.type
_entity.pdbx_description
1 polymer ?
#
loop_
_entity_poly.entity_id
_entity_poly.type
_entity_poly.pdbx_seq_one_letter_code
_entity_poly.pdbx_strand_id
1 'polypeptide(L)'
;MNLTKGINISSLVFAGFIAGYIMYVVDLALDGWFGLFGTYRIYKNWLVEAGLFPGIEDIAIFLGHQLNSILFGFFFANPKIFYSLPNNSILKGTTFAIVWHILVLLISVLFGPTGAKWLNSLLHMPINAQISLFLLHIVWGVSLSLFYNPEGKK
;
A
#
# COMPACT_ATOMS: atom_id res chain seq x y z
N MET A 1 -8.78 24.50 2.51
CA MET A 1 -9.36 23.34 3.22
C MET A 1 -8.21 22.58 3.85
N ASN A 2 -8.16 22.41 5.18
CA ASN A 2 -7.03 21.76 5.83
C ASN A 2 -7.18 20.22 5.70
N LEU A 3 -6.31 19.58 4.90
CA LEU A 3 -6.36 18.15 4.59
C LEU A 3 -6.12 17.25 5.81
N THR A 4 -5.52 17.78 6.88
CA THR A 4 -5.20 17.04 8.11
C THR A 4 -6.23 17.21 9.22
N LYS A 5 -7.26 18.05 9.02
CA LYS A 5 -8.25 18.33 10.07
C LYS A 5 -9.03 17.06 10.44
N GLY A 6 -8.90 16.62 11.69
CA GLY A 6 -9.56 15.41 12.22
C GLY A 6 -8.80 14.09 11.97
N ILE A 7 -7.56 14.17 11.46
CA ILE A 7 -6.67 13.01 11.34
C ILE A 7 -5.78 12.94 12.58
N ASN A 8 -5.78 11.80 13.27
CA ASN A 8 -4.77 11.52 14.29
C ASN A 8 -3.42 11.25 13.63
N ILE A 9 -2.60 12.28 13.44
CA ILE A 9 -1.33 12.15 12.70
C ILE A 9 -0.39 11.14 13.38
N SER A 10 -0.26 11.20 14.71
CA SER A 10 0.61 10.29 15.45
C SER A 10 0.16 8.84 15.31
N SER A 11 -1.15 8.58 15.42
CA SER A 11 -1.67 7.23 15.22
C SER A 11 -1.56 6.77 13.77
N LEU A 12 -1.73 7.66 12.79
CA LEU A 12 -1.55 7.33 11.38
C LEU A 12 -0.10 6.97 11.07
N VAL A 13 0.88 7.74 11.57
CA VAL A 13 2.30 7.43 11.37
C VAL A 13 2.65 6.08 11.98
N PHE A 14 2.18 5.81 13.21
CA PHE A 14 2.40 4.52 13.86
C PHE A 14 1.73 3.37 13.09
N ALA A 15 0.45 3.49 12.77
CA ALA A 15 -0.31 2.46 12.06
C ALA A 15 0.24 2.22 10.64
N GLY A 16 0.62 3.29 9.94
CA GLY A 16 1.24 3.23 8.63
C GLY A 16 2.60 2.52 8.67
N PHE A 17 3.44 2.81 9.67
CA PHE A 17 4.72 2.11 9.85
C PHE A 17 4.52 0.62 10.13
N ILE A 18 3.61 0.26 11.06
CA ILE A 18 3.33 -1.15 11.34
C ILE A 18 2.75 -1.86 10.10
N ALA A 19 1.81 -1.24 9.40
CA ALA A 19 1.21 -1.82 8.19
C ALA A 19 2.24 -1.97 7.04
N GLY A 20 3.15 -0.99 6.88
CA GLY A 20 4.23 -1.06 5.90
C GLY A 20 5.22 -2.18 6.22
N TYR A 21 5.56 -2.35 7.50
CA TYR A 21 6.40 -3.46 7.97
C TYR A 21 5.74 -4.82 7.72
N ILE A 22 4.46 -4.98 8.09
CA ILE A 22 3.73 -6.25 7.89
C ILE A 22 3.65 -6.58 6.39
N MET A 23 3.32 -5.60 5.55
CA MET A 23 3.26 -5.80 4.09
C MET A 23 4.61 -6.26 3.53
N TYR A 24 5.71 -5.61 3.94
CA TYR A 24 7.06 -5.98 3.54
C TYR A 24 7.43 -7.41 3.97
N VAL A 25 7.16 -7.76 5.24
CA VAL A 25 7.46 -9.10 5.76
C VAL A 25 6.61 -10.17 5.08
N VAL A 26 5.33 -9.89 4.81
CA VAL A 26 4.45 -10.85 4.12
C VAL A 26 4.92 -11.09 2.68
N ASP A 27 5.30 -10.03 1.96
CA ASP A 27 5.80 -10.18 0.58
C ASP A 27 7.11 -10.97 0.53
N LEU A 28 8.01 -10.78 1.51
CA LEU A 28 9.25 -11.55 1.62
C LEU A 28 9.03 -12.99 2.09
N ALA A 29 8.25 -13.19 3.14
CA ALA A 29 8.08 -14.50 3.77
C ALA A 29 7.28 -15.45 2.88
N LEU A 30 6.39 -14.92 2.04
CA LEU A 30 5.59 -15.69 1.11
C LEU A 30 6.13 -15.64 -0.33
N ASP A 31 7.33 -15.10 -0.55
CA ASP A 31 7.93 -15.00 -1.90
C ASP A 31 7.95 -16.37 -2.61
N GLY A 32 7.24 -16.46 -3.74
CA GLY A 32 7.10 -17.68 -4.54
C GLY A 32 6.10 -18.71 -3.99
N TRP A 33 5.45 -18.44 -2.86
CA TRP A 33 4.46 -19.33 -2.25
C TRP A 33 3.21 -19.44 -3.15
N PHE A 34 2.90 -20.66 -3.61
CA PHE A 34 1.88 -20.91 -4.65
C PHE A 34 2.06 -20.08 -5.95
N GLY A 35 3.28 -19.62 -6.24
CA GLY A 35 3.54 -18.71 -7.36
C GLY A 35 3.00 -17.29 -7.17
N LEU A 36 2.59 -16.95 -5.95
CA LEU A 36 2.19 -15.62 -5.52
C LEU A 36 3.33 -14.95 -4.73
N PHE A 37 3.16 -13.66 -4.43
CA PHE A 37 4.11 -12.76 -3.78
C PHE A 37 5.43 -12.64 -4.57
N GLY A 38 6.45 -12.02 -3.98
CA GLY A 38 7.70 -11.75 -4.67
C GLY A 38 7.67 -10.48 -5.51
N THR A 39 6.68 -9.61 -5.29
CA THR A 39 6.66 -8.25 -5.88
C THR A 39 7.92 -7.47 -5.48
N TYR A 40 8.49 -7.79 -4.32
CA TYR A 40 9.81 -7.37 -3.87
C TYR A 40 10.89 -7.47 -4.95
N ARG A 41 11.01 -8.61 -5.64
CA ARG A 41 12.04 -8.82 -6.67
C ARG A 41 11.80 -7.90 -7.88
N ILE A 42 10.53 -7.71 -8.23
CA ILE A 42 10.14 -6.80 -9.31
C ILE A 42 10.58 -5.37 -8.95
N TYR A 43 10.28 -4.91 -7.74
CA TYR A 43 10.68 -3.57 -7.27
C TYR A 43 12.20 -3.41 -7.17
N LYS A 44 12.92 -4.44 -6.71
CA LYS A 44 14.38 -4.43 -6.65
C LYS A 44 15.00 -4.30 -8.03
N ASN A 45 14.51 -5.08 -9.01
CA ASN A 45 14.97 -4.99 -10.38
C ASN A 45 14.74 -3.59 -10.97
N TRP A 46 13.60 -2.95 -10.69
CA TRP A 46 13.36 -1.58 -11.15
C TRP A 46 14.35 -0.57 -10.56
N LEU A 47 14.70 -0.69 -9.28
CA LEU A 47 15.70 0.21 -8.67
C LEU A 47 17.08 0.01 -9.31
N VAL A 48 17.49 -1.25 -9.51
CA VAL A 48 18.75 -1.59 -10.15
C VAL A 48 18.81 -1.08 -11.60
N GLU A 49 17.76 -1.33 -12.39
CA GLU A 49 17.66 -0.87 -13.78
C GLU A 49 17.65 0.66 -13.89
N ALA A 50 17.06 1.35 -12.91
CA ALA A 50 17.06 2.81 -12.85
C ALA A 50 18.37 3.41 -12.30
N GLY A 51 19.32 2.57 -11.86
CA GLY A 51 20.56 3.03 -11.22
C GLY A 51 20.31 3.77 -9.89
N LEU A 52 19.20 3.47 -9.22
CA LEU A 52 18.78 4.11 -7.98
C LEU A 52 19.23 3.29 -6.78
N PHE A 53 19.85 3.97 -5.80
CA PHE A 53 20.25 3.38 -4.50
C PHE A 53 21.18 2.15 -4.61
N PRO A 54 22.26 2.21 -5.41
CA PRO A 54 23.11 1.05 -5.67
C PRO A 54 23.74 0.51 -4.36
N GLY A 55 23.56 -0.79 -4.12
CA GLY A 55 24.09 -1.50 -2.95
C GLY A 55 23.27 -1.33 -1.66
N ILE A 56 22.19 -0.55 -1.68
CA ILE A 56 21.26 -0.37 -0.55
C ILE A 56 19.80 -0.49 -0.99
N GLU A 57 19.53 -1.22 -2.07
CA GLU A 57 18.20 -1.37 -2.68
C GLU A 57 17.21 -1.99 -1.68
N ASP A 58 17.66 -2.96 -0.89
CA ASP A 58 16.81 -3.63 0.10
C ASP A 58 16.32 -2.64 1.18
N ILE A 59 17.19 -1.70 1.60
CA ILE A 59 16.85 -0.62 2.53
C ILE A 59 15.91 0.38 1.87
N ALA A 60 16.18 0.74 0.60
CA ALA A 60 15.34 1.67 -0.15
C ALA A 60 13.92 1.12 -0.33
N ILE A 61 13.78 -0.17 -0.63
CA ILE A 61 12.47 -0.84 -0.75
C ILE A 61 11.77 -0.88 0.59
N PHE A 62 12.46 -1.26 1.67
CA PHE A 62 11.90 -1.26 3.02
C PHE A 62 11.35 0.12 3.39
N LEU A 63 12.17 1.17 3.27
CA LEU A 63 11.76 2.55 3.56
C LEU A 63 10.64 3.01 2.63
N GLY A 64 10.70 2.63 1.35
CA GLY A 64 9.64 2.89 0.38
C GLY A 64 8.30 2.31 0.82
N HIS A 65 8.27 1.08 1.35
CA HIS A 65 7.05 0.47 1.89
C HIS A 65 6.52 1.24 3.11
N GLN A 66 7.40 1.67 4.01
CA GLN A 66 7.00 2.46 5.18
C GLN A 66 6.40 3.81 4.77
N LEU A 67 7.11 4.54 3.90
CA LEU A 67 6.68 5.86 3.43
C LEU A 67 5.40 5.78 2.63
N ASN A 68 5.29 4.84 1.69
CA ASN A 68 4.07 4.65 0.90
C ASN A 68 2.88 4.28 1.80
N SER A 69 3.08 3.40 2.78
CA SER A 69 2.02 3.01 3.72
C SER A 69 1.50 4.21 4.52
N ILE A 70 2.40 5.08 5.02
CA ILE A 70 2.02 6.29 5.75
C ILE A 70 1.32 7.29 4.81
N LEU A 71 1.93 7.59 3.65
CA LEU A 71 1.43 8.56 2.68
C LEU A 71 0.04 8.19 2.17
N PHE A 72 -0.15 6.93 1.77
CA PHE A 72 -1.45 6.47 1.28
C PHE A 72 -2.43 6.21 2.43
N GLY A 73 -1.95 5.97 3.65
CA GLY A 73 -2.77 5.91 4.84
C GLY A 73 -3.51 7.22 5.16
N PHE A 74 -3.06 8.38 4.64
CA PHE A 74 -3.83 9.62 4.76
C PHE A 74 -5.21 9.55 4.08
N PHE A 75 -5.35 8.80 2.98
CA PHE A 75 -6.65 8.60 2.35
C PHE A 75 -7.57 7.80 3.26
N PHE A 76 -7.06 6.75 3.90
CA PHE A 76 -7.81 5.97 4.88
C PHE A 76 -8.22 6.80 6.10
N ALA A 77 -7.28 7.57 6.65
CA ALA A 77 -7.45 8.33 7.88
C ALA A 77 -8.36 9.56 7.71
N ASN A 78 -8.60 10.02 6.48
CA ASN A 78 -9.52 11.12 6.19
C ASN A 78 -10.89 10.83 6.85
N PRO A 79 -11.42 11.73 7.70
CA PRO A 79 -12.66 11.47 8.44
C PRO A 79 -13.85 11.06 7.56
N LYS A 80 -13.99 11.67 6.37
CA LYS A 80 -15.09 11.34 5.44
C LYS A 80 -14.99 9.90 4.93
N ILE A 81 -13.77 9.43 4.70
CA ILE A 81 -13.51 8.06 4.24
C ILE A 81 -13.60 7.11 5.43
N PHE A 82 -12.86 7.37 6.51
CA PHE A 82 -12.81 6.50 7.68
C PHE A 82 -14.18 6.20 8.30
N TYR A 83 -15.06 7.20 8.39
CA TYR A 83 -16.37 7.06 9.01
C TYR A 83 -17.47 6.55 8.07
N SER A 84 -17.25 6.57 6.74
CA SER A 84 -18.16 5.96 5.77
C SER A 84 -17.93 4.46 5.56
N LEU A 85 -16.76 3.95 5.97
CA LEU A 85 -16.44 2.53 5.96
C LEU A 85 -17.14 1.75 7.10
N PRO A 86 -17.23 0.41 7.00
CA PRO A 86 -17.80 -0.45 8.05
C PRO A 86 -17.21 -0.19 9.45
N ASN A 87 -18.00 -0.40 10.51
CA ASN A 87 -17.52 -0.16 11.88
C ASN A 87 -16.50 -1.22 12.37
N ASN A 88 -16.56 -2.45 11.87
CA ASN A 88 -15.61 -3.50 12.23
C ASN A 88 -14.24 -3.24 11.56
N SER A 89 -13.15 -3.26 12.34
CA SER A 89 -11.82 -2.89 11.83
C SER A 89 -11.32 -3.79 10.68
N ILE A 90 -11.59 -5.10 10.73
CA ILE A 90 -11.17 -6.02 9.65
C ILE A 90 -11.95 -5.70 8.38
N LEU A 91 -13.29 -5.64 8.45
CA LEU A 91 -14.12 -5.29 7.30
C LEU A 91 -13.79 -3.91 6.74
N LYS A 92 -13.54 -2.93 7.63
CA LYS A 92 -13.11 -1.58 7.26
C LYS A 92 -11.83 -1.59 6.42
N GLY A 93 -10.80 -2.30 6.90
CA GLY A 93 -9.52 -2.42 6.21
C GLY A 93 -9.65 -3.14 4.87
N THR A 94 -10.41 -4.24 4.83
CA THR A 94 -10.69 -4.99 3.60
C THR A 94 -11.45 -4.14 2.57
N THR A 95 -12.53 -3.46 2.97
CA THR A 95 -13.31 -2.60 2.06
C THR A 95 -12.44 -1.48 1.50
N PHE A 96 -11.65 -0.83 2.36
CA PHE A 96 -10.73 0.21 1.91
C PHE A 96 -9.68 -0.34 0.92
N ALA A 97 -9.06 -1.47 1.22
CA ALA A 97 -8.05 -2.10 0.36
C ALA A 97 -8.60 -2.47 -1.02
N ILE A 98 -9.82 -2.99 -1.10
CA ILE A 98 -10.48 -3.32 -2.37
C ILE A 98 -10.67 -2.04 -3.21
N VAL A 99 -11.24 -1.00 -2.62
CA VAL A 99 -11.45 0.29 -3.29
C VAL A 99 -10.11 0.90 -3.71
N TRP A 100 -9.11 0.85 -2.84
CA TRP A 100 -7.76 1.34 -3.12
C TRP A 100 -7.13 0.61 -4.30
N HIS A 101 -7.21 -0.71 -4.34
CA HIS A 101 -6.66 -1.50 -5.43
C HIS A 101 -7.32 -1.15 -6.77
N ILE A 102 -8.65 -1.00 -6.79
CA ILE A 102 -9.38 -0.54 -7.99
C ILE A 102 -8.89 0.85 -8.43
N LEU A 103 -8.68 1.78 -7.49
CA LEU A 103 -8.14 3.11 -7.80
C LEU A 103 -6.73 3.04 -8.39
N VAL A 104 -5.86 2.19 -7.85
CA VAL A 104 -4.51 1.97 -8.40
C VAL A 104 -4.58 1.46 -9.84
N LEU A 105 -5.46 0.50 -10.13
CA LEU A 105 -5.66 0.01 -11.50
C LEU A 105 -6.19 1.11 -12.43
N LEU A 106 -7.18 1.89 -12.00
CA LEU A 106 -7.72 3.01 -12.78
C LEU A 106 -6.65 4.06 -13.08
N ILE A 107 -5.87 4.47 -12.07
CA ILE A 107 -4.74 5.40 -12.25
C ILE A 107 -3.72 4.80 -13.21
N SER A 108 -3.43 3.50 -13.10
CA SER A 108 -2.50 2.81 -13.99
C SER A 108 -3.00 2.84 -15.44
N VAL A 109 -4.30 2.62 -15.69
CA VAL A 109 -4.90 2.70 -17.03
C VAL A 109 -4.83 4.12 -17.62
N LEU A 110 -5.09 5.14 -16.80
CA LEU A 110 -5.12 6.53 -17.27
C LEU A 110 -3.73 7.09 -17.57
N PHE A 111 -2.74 6.76 -16.74
CA PHE A 111 -1.42 7.40 -16.78
C PHE A 111 -0.27 6.46 -17.19
N GLY A 112 -0.48 5.14 -17.16
CA GLY A 112 0.50 4.16 -17.64
C GLY A 112 0.90 4.41 -19.10
N PRO A 113 -0.06 4.57 -20.04
CA PRO A 113 0.23 4.86 -21.44
C PRO A 113 0.92 6.21 -21.67
N THR A 114 0.81 7.16 -20.74
CA THR A 114 1.39 8.52 -20.87
C THR A 114 2.86 8.60 -20.47
N GLY A 115 3.57 7.46 -20.42
CA GLY A 115 5.01 7.40 -20.16
C GLY A 115 5.42 7.10 -18.72
N ALA A 116 4.47 6.90 -17.81
CA ALA A 116 4.77 6.47 -16.45
C ALA A 116 5.16 4.99 -16.43
N LYS A 117 6.46 4.70 -16.57
CA LYS A 117 7.00 3.32 -16.67
C LYS A 117 6.46 2.38 -15.59
N TRP A 118 6.46 2.81 -14.34
CA TRP A 118 5.99 1.98 -13.22
C TRP A 118 4.50 1.64 -13.30
N LEU A 119 3.64 2.60 -13.64
CA LEU A 119 2.20 2.39 -13.84
C LEU A 119 1.94 1.48 -15.04
N ASN A 120 2.71 1.66 -16.12
CA ASN A 120 2.62 0.79 -17.28
C ASN A 120 3.03 -0.65 -16.92
N SER A 121 4.09 -0.82 -16.13
CA SER A 121 4.50 -2.13 -15.64
C SER A 121 3.45 -2.76 -14.73
N LEU A 122 2.74 -1.97 -13.90
CA LEU A 122 1.61 -2.47 -13.11
C LEU A 122 0.52 -3.07 -14.02
N LEU A 123 0.19 -2.47 -15.17
CA LEU A 123 -0.83 -3.00 -16.09
C LEU A 123 -0.43 -4.30 -16.77
N HIS A 124 0.87 -4.46 -17.06
CA HIS A 124 1.39 -5.60 -17.83
C HIS A 124 1.94 -6.72 -16.94
N MET A 125 1.73 -6.63 -15.62
CA MET A 125 2.12 -7.70 -14.71
C MET A 125 1.33 -9.00 -14.99
N PRO A 126 1.98 -10.16 -14.83
CA PRO A 126 1.28 -11.44 -14.96
C PRO A 126 0.20 -11.57 -13.87
N ILE A 127 -0.83 -12.36 -14.15
CA ILE A 127 -2.03 -12.44 -13.30
C ILE A 127 -1.73 -12.86 -11.85
N ASN A 128 -0.74 -13.73 -11.65
CA ASN A 128 -0.29 -14.12 -10.32
C ASN A 128 0.29 -12.93 -9.53
N ALA A 129 1.07 -12.06 -10.16
CA ALA A 129 1.58 -10.85 -9.53
C ALA A 129 0.47 -9.83 -9.23
N GLN A 130 -0.56 -9.74 -10.08
CA GLN A 130 -1.75 -8.91 -9.78
C GLN A 130 -2.51 -9.40 -8.54
N ILE A 131 -2.73 -10.71 -8.46
CA ILE A 131 -3.38 -11.33 -7.28
C ILE A 131 -2.54 -11.07 -6.04
N SER A 132 -1.22 -11.19 -6.14
CA SER A 132 -0.28 -10.94 -5.05
C SER A 132 -0.35 -9.50 -4.55
N LEU A 133 -0.32 -8.54 -5.49
CA LEU A 133 -0.47 -7.11 -5.19
C LEU A 133 -1.81 -6.82 -4.51
N PHE A 134 -2.90 -7.44 -4.99
CA PHE A 134 -4.21 -7.31 -4.37
C PHE A 134 -4.22 -7.84 -2.93
N LEU A 135 -3.67 -9.03 -2.69
CA LEU A 135 -3.56 -9.60 -1.35
C LEU A 135 -2.69 -8.74 -0.42
N LEU A 136 -1.60 -8.16 -0.92
CA LEU A 136 -0.78 -7.22 -0.16
C LEU A 136 -1.54 -5.95 0.21
N HIS A 137 -2.36 -5.40 -0.69
CA HIS A 137 -3.25 -4.29 -0.34
C HIS A 137 -4.25 -4.67 0.77
N ILE A 138 -4.81 -5.89 0.75
CA ILE A 138 -5.70 -6.38 1.81
C ILE A 138 -4.95 -6.44 3.14
N VAL A 139 -3.77 -7.05 3.16
CA VAL A 139 -2.92 -7.14 4.37
C VAL A 139 -2.59 -5.75 4.90
N TRP A 140 -2.21 -4.83 4.02
CA TRP A 140 -1.93 -3.44 4.37
C TRP A 140 -3.17 -2.74 4.95
N GLY A 141 -4.31 -2.78 4.26
CA GLY A 141 -5.53 -2.11 4.68
C GLY A 141 -6.08 -2.64 6.01
N VAL A 142 -6.06 -3.96 6.21
CA VAL A 142 -6.45 -4.60 7.47
C VAL A 142 -5.51 -4.18 8.59
N SER A 143 -4.20 -4.26 8.38
CA SER A 143 -3.20 -3.84 9.38
C SER A 143 -3.39 -2.37 9.74
N LEU A 144 -3.49 -1.49 8.76
CA LEU A 144 -3.70 -0.07 8.95
C LEU A 144 -4.97 0.20 9.78
N SER A 145 -6.08 -0.47 9.46
CA SER A 145 -7.35 -0.32 10.17
C SER A 145 -7.34 -0.85 11.60
N LEU A 146 -6.56 -1.89 11.89
CA LEU A 146 -6.41 -2.45 13.24
C LEU A 146 -5.60 -1.52 14.16
N PHE A 147 -4.57 -0.85 13.63
CA PHE A 147 -3.67 -0.01 14.43
C PHE A 147 -4.01 1.48 14.41
N TYR A 148 -4.82 1.95 13.47
CA TYR A 148 -5.22 3.35 13.40
C TYR A 148 -6.35 3.66 14.39
N ASN A 149 -6.12 4.69 15.20
CA ASN A 149 -7.07 5.24 16.15
C ASN A 149 -7.39 6.70 15.77
N PRO A 150 -8.62 7.00 15.31
CA PRO A 150 -8.99 8.34 14.86
C PRO A 150 -8.99 9.37 16.01
N GLU A 151 -8.91 10.65 15.65
CA GLU A 151 -9.18 11.73 16.63
C GLU A 151 -10.68 11.84 16.89
N GLY A 152 -11.06 11.79 18.16
CA GLY A 152 -12.46 11.89 18.60
C GLY A 152 -13.24 10.57 18.51
N LYS A 153 -14.37 10.54 19.20
CA LYS A 153 -15.38 9.48 19.04
C LYS A 153 -16.39 9.94 17.99
N LYS A 154 -17.01 8.98 17.28
CA LYS A 154 -18.24 9.24 16.52
C LYS A 154 -19.28 9.95 17.39
#